data_AF-A0A7W9T178-F1
#
_entry.id   AF-A0A7W9T178-F1
#
_cell.length_a   1.000
_cell.length_b   1.000
_cell.length_c   1.000
_cell.angle_alpha   90.00
_cell.angle_beta   90.00
_cell.angle_gamma   90.00
#
_symmetry.space_group_name_H-M   'P 1'
#
loop_
_entity.id
_entity.type
_entity.pdbx_description
1 polymer ?
#
loop_
_entity_poly.entity_id
_entity_poly.type
_entity_poly.pdbx_seq_one_letter_code
_entity_poly.pdbx_strand_id
1 'polypeptide(L)'
;MKLFICIAPFLLSLAACQSSPTTPAATEAAAHAPPTPSATPEPSPEPTASANPERIQDGLVTVNGQPNKELTVQELKRQMGRPDSVEKGAVECGSQLDTPPNAPAGDWWYYGNTLYEVSGTQALLHSFDVTTGQFKGKLGKLTLDQNTTLEDVRRLYPVATKQAEEPEPESGELTVNLPFEHNGELTDASLNLVFKNGRLQEVEFFFPC
;
A
#
# COMPACT_ATOMS: atom_id res chain seq x y z
N MET A 1 -0.24 -12.95 -47.06
CA MET A 1 1.02 -13.74 -47.00
C MET A 1 1.20 -14.23 -45.56
N LYS A 2 1.18 -15.54 -45.34
CA LYS A 2 1.34 -16.16 -44.02
C LYS A 2 2.83 -16.41 -43.78
N LEU A 3 3.43 -15.83 -42.74
CA LEU A 3 4.80 -16.12 -42.34
C LEU A 3 4.77 -16.87 -41.00
N PHE A 4 5.13 -18.16 -41.07
CA PHE A 4 5.39 -19.00 -39.91
C PHE A 4 6.81 -18.68 -39.38
N ILE A 5 6.94 -18.41 -38.08
CA ILE A 5 8.24 -18.32 -37.42
C ILE A 5 8.28 -19.39 -36.32
N CYS A 6 9.32 -20.23 -36.41
CA CYS A 6 9.57 -21.40 -35.60
C CYS A 6 9.93 -21.06 -34.15
N ILE A 7 9.35 -21.82 -33.24
CA ILE A 7 9.69 -21.90 -31.81
C ILE A 7 10.90 -22.81 -31.66
N ALA A 8 11.92 -22.39 -30.92
CA ALA A 8 12.98 -23.27 -30.41
C ALA A 8 13.01 -23.19 -28.87
N PRO A 9 12.94 -24.34 -28.15
CA PRO A 9 13.00 -24.38 -26.70
C PRO A 9 14.46 -24.51 -26.24
N PHE A 10 14.92 -23.58 -25.38
CA PHE A 10 16.13 -23.78 -24.58
C PHE A 10 15.76 -24.41 -23.24
N LEU A 11 15.99 -25.71 -23.14
CA LEU A 11 16.08 -26.46 -21.90
C LEU A 11 17.42 -26.15 -21.23
N LEU A 12 17.40 -25.55 -20.05
CA LEU A 12 18.59 -25.42 -19.19
C LEU A 12 18.34 -26.13 -17.85
N SER A 13 19.27 -27.02 -17.56
CA SER A 13 19.22 -28.10 -16.61
C SER A 13 19.38 -27.65 -15.16
N LEU A 14 18.62 -28.30 -14.27
CA LEU A 14 18.78 -28.26 -12.81
C LEU A 14 20.10 -28.92 -12.40
N ALA A 15 20.91 -28.22 -11.61
CA ALA A 15 21.98 -28.82 -10.82
C ALA A 15 21.70 -28.55 -9.33
N ALA A 16 21.21 -29.59 -8.64
CA ALA A 16 21.08 -29.64 -7.20
C ALA A 16 22.39 -30.15 -6.59
N CYS A 17 22.97 -29.39 -5.66
CA CYS A 17 24.01 -29.90 -4.77
C CYS A 17 23.47 -29.94 -3.34
N GLN A 18 22.99 -31.12 -2.95
CA GLN A 18 22.82 -31.53 -1.55
C GLN A 18 24.17 -32.03 -1.04
N SER A 19 24.65 -31.51 0.09
CA SER A 19 25.64 -32.18 0.93
C SER A 19 25.60 -31.62 2.35
N SER A 20 25.09 -32.41 3.29
CA SER A 20 25.44 -32.37 4.71
C SER A 20 25.66 -33.83 5.11
N PRO A 21 26.78 -34.17 5.75
CA PRO A 21 26.77 -34.38 7.20
C PRO A 21 28.12 -33.96 7.85
N THR A 22 28.26 -33.75 9.16
CA THR A 22 28.37 -34.81 10.17
C THR A 22 28.66 -34.17 11.52
N THR A 23 27.90 -34.58 12.53
CA THR A 23 28.19 -34.40 13.95
C THR A 23 29.24 -35.40 14.42
N PRO A 24 30.20 -35.00 15.26
CA PRO A 24 30.75 -35.90 16.27
C PRO A 24 30.39 -35.44 17.68
N ALA A 25 30.04 -36.41 18.50
CA ALA A 25 29.75 -36.28 19.91
C ALA A 25 31.02 -36.13 20.76
N ALA A 26 30.82 -35.47 21.91
CA ALA A 26 31.41 -35.71 23.23
C ALA A 26 32.93 -35.72 23.41
N THR A 27 33.42 -34.76 24.20
CA THR A 27 34.57 -34.96 25.10
C THR A 27 34.32 -34.18 26.39
N GLU A 28 34.08 -34.97 27.44
CA GLU A 28 34.65 -34.95 28.79
C GLU A 28 34.93 -33.65 29.56
N ALA A 29 34.64 -33.77 30.86
CA ALA A 29 34.61 -32.76 31.89
C ALA A 29 35.95 -32.10 32.22
N ALA A 30 35.89 -30.80 32.50
CA ALA A 30 36.80 -30.14 33.43
C ALA A 30 35.98 -29.25 34.38
N ALA A 31 36.05 -29.57 35.67
CA ALA A 31 35.42 -28.82 36.74
C ALA A 31 36.06 -27.43 36.86
N HIS A 32 35.25 -26.38 36.72
CA HIS A 32 35.63 -25.02 37.08
C HIS A 32 34.74 -24.49 38.21
N ALA A 33 35.41 -23.79 39.13
CA ALA A 33 34.96 -23.22 40.39
C ALA A 33 33.69 -22.34 40.28
N PRO A 34 32.95 -22.12 41.39
CA PRO A 34 31.68 -21.41 41.38
C PRO A 34 31.86 -19.90 41.18
N PRO A 35 31.15 -19.27 40.22
CA PRO A 35 30.97 -17.84 40.23
C PRO A 35 29.67 -17.45 40.97
N THR A 36 29.86 -16.53 41.90
CA THR A 36 28.98 -15.51 42.52
C THR A 36 27.56 -15.34 41.95
N PRO A 37 26.52 -15.12 42.79
CA PRO A 37 25.14 -14.94 42.33
C PRO A 37 25.01 -13.74 41.38
N SER A 38 24.52 -14.02 40.16
CA SER A 38 24.13 -13.00 39.19
C SER A 38 22.93 -12.22 39.69
N ALA A 39 23.05 -10.90 39.66
CA ALA A 39 21.97 -9.96 39.92
C ALA A 39 20.85 -10.16 38.88
N THR A 40 19.62 -10.23 39.38
CA THR A 40 18.38 -10.13 38.62
C THR A 40 18.43 -8.90 37.71
N PRO A 41 18.28 -9.04 36.38
CA PRO A 41 18.10 -7.89 35.50
C PRO A 41 16.78 -7.18 35.85
N GLU A 42 16.86 -5.91 36.22
CA GLU A 42 15.70 -5.01 36.25
C GLU A 42 15.01 -5.03 34.88
N PRO A 43 13.67 -5.03 34.83
CA PRO A 43 12.95 -4.89 33.57
C PRO A 43 13.29 -3.52 32.96
N SER A 44 13.91 -3.57 31.78
CA SER A 44 14.13 -2.39 30.95
C SER A 44 12.76 -1.75 30.65
N PRO A 45 12.60 -0.43 30.81
CA PRO A 45 11.32 0.21 30.54
C PRO A 45 10.99 0.05 29.05
N GLU A 46 9.81 -0.50 28.78
CA GLU A 46 9.23 -0.51 27.44
C GLU A 46 9.26 0.92 26.87
N PRO A 47 9.62 1.09 25.58
CA PRO A 47 9.58 2.40 24.97
C PRO A 47 8.13 2.87 24.96
N THR A 48 7.86 3.92 25.72
CA THR A 48 6.60 4.66 25.70
C THR A 48 6.32 5.03 24.25
N ALA A 49 5.26 4.44 23.69
CA ALA A 49 4.80 4.75 22.34
C ALA A 49 4.56 6.26 22.26
N SER A 50 5.37 6.93 21.44
CA SER A 50 5.18 8.33 21.09
C SER A 50 3.75 8.51 20.59
N ALA A 51 2.94 9.29 21.31
CA ALA A 51 1.52 9.54 21.04
C ALA A 51 1.29 10.44 19.80
N ASN A 52 2.33 10.74 19.03
CA ASN A 52 2.19 11.50 17.80
C ASN A 52 1.66 10.57 16.70
N PRO A 53 0.54 10.92 16.04
CA PRO A 53 0.08 10.15 14.90
C PRO A 53 1.16 10.12 13.83
N GLU A 54 1.38 8.95 13.23
CA GLU A 54 2.23 8.82 12.06
C GLU A 54 1.62 9.66 10.93
N ARG A 55 2.49 10.36 10.19
CA ARG A 55 2.10 11.29 9.14
C ARG A 55 2.87 10.98 7.88
N ILE A 56 2.26 11.23 6.74
CA ILE A 56 2.88 11.06 5.43
C ILE A 56 2.78 12.36 4.63
N GLN A 57 3.83 12.70 3.91
CA GLN A 57 3.75 13.79 2.94
C GLN A 57 3.08 13.27 1.68
N ASP A 58 2.11 14.00 1.16
CA ASP A 58 1.35 13.63 -0.03
C ASP A 58 2.27 13.26 -1.21
N GLY A 59 3.30 14.08 -1.46
CA GLY A 59 4.29 13.85 -2.51
C GLY A 59 5.17 12.59 -2.37
N LEU A 60 5.05 11.82 -1.27
CA LEU A 60 5.77 10.55 -1.10
C LEU A 60 5.04 9.36 -1.73
N VAL A 61 3.76 9.50 -2.06
CA VAL A 61 2.99 8.44 -2.70
C VAL A 61 3.20 8.52 -4.21
N THR A 62 3.68 7.42 -4.79
CA THR A 62 3.76 7.26 -6.24
C THR A 62 2.93 6.07 -6.67
N VAL A 63 2.30 6.18 -7.83
CA VAL A 63 1.52 5.13 -8.48
C VAL A 63 2.17 4.82 -9.82
N ASN A 64 2.52 3.55 -10.04
CA ASN A 64 3.28 3.08 -11.20
C ASN A 64 4.58 3.90 -11.44
N GLY A 65 5.23 4.30 -10.34
CA GLY A 65 6.48 5.07 -10.35
C GLY A 65 6.34 6.55 -10.68
N GLN A 66 5.12 7.07 -10.79
CA GLN A 66 4.83 8.49 -11.01
C GLN A 66 4.11 9.08 -9.77
N PRO A 67 4.32 10.35 -9.42
CA PRO A 67 3.49 11.02 -8.42
C PRO A 67 2.00 10.95 -8.79
N ASN A 68 1.12 10.83 -7.80
CA ASN A 68 -0.32 11.05 -8.06
C ASN A 68 -0.48 12.49 -8.57
N LYS A 69 -1.03 12.65 -9.76
CA LYS A 69 -1.15 13.96 -10.40
C LYS A 69 -2.37 13.98 -11.30
N GLU A 70 -2.89 15.17 -11.48
CA GLU A 70 -3.97 15.43 -12.43
C GLU A 70 -3.55 15.03 -13.86
N LEU A 71 -4.47 14.37 -14.54
CA LEU A 71 -4.43 14.02 -15.95
C LEU A 71 -5.49 14.81 -16.70
N THR A 72 -5.29 14.96 -18.00
CA THR A 72 -6.43 15.31 -18.86
C THR A 72 -7.30 14.07 -19.11
N VAL A 73 -8.59 14.26 -19.36
CA VAL A 73 -9.49 13.16 -19.77
C VAL A 73 -8.98 12.45 -21.02
N GLN A 74 -8.34 13.18 -21.94
CA GLN A 74 -7.73 12.59 -23.13
C GLN A 74 -6.53 11.71 -22.78
N GLU A 75 -5.71 12.13 -21.83
CA GLU A 75 -4.59 11.35 -21.30
C GLU A 75 -5.09 10.06 -20.64
N LEU A 76 -6.06 10.18 -19.73
CA LEU A 76 -6.65 9.04 -19.04
C LEU A 76 -7.20 8.01 -20.04
N LYS A 77 -7.99 8.45 -21.03
CA LYS A 77 -8.51 7.55 -22.08
C LYS A 77 -7.42 6.90 -22.92
N ARG A 78 -6.30 7.59 -23.15
CA ARG A 78 -5.18 7.01 -23.88
C ARG A 78 -4.47 5.92 -23.07
N GLN A 79 -4.35 6.12 -21.76
CA GLN A 79 -3.69 5.18 -20.86
C GLN A 79 -4.58 3.98 -20.53
N MET A 80 -5.84 4.23 -20.19
CA MET A 80 -6.76 3.25 -19.60
C MET A 80 -7.84 2.76 -20.57
N GLY A 81 -8.03 3.43 -21.70
CA GLY A 81 -9.13 3.15 -22.61
C GLY A 81 -10.46 3.73 -22.12
N ARG A 82 -11.56 3.08 -22.53
CA ARG A 82 -12.92 3.48 -22.12
C ARG A 82 -13.19 2.96 -20.69
N PRO A 83 -13.78 3.77 -19.79
CA PRO A 83 -14.20 3.26 -18.49
C PRO A 83 -15.27 2.17 -18.63
N ASP A 84 -15.32 1.28 -17.66
CA ASP A 84 -16.30 0.20 -17.57
C ASP A 84 -17.69 0.76 -17.22
N SER A 85 -17.71 1.74 -16.32
CA SER A 85 -18.92 2.49 -15.97
C SER A 85 -18.59 3.95 -15.60
N VAL A 86 -19.60 4.80 -15.67
CA VAL A 86 -19.50 6.22 -15.31
C VAL A 86 -20.73 6.59 -14.49
N GLU A 87 -20.53 7.08 -13.28
CA GLU A 87 -21.58 7.68 -12.47
C GLU A 87 -21.48 9.20 -12.57
N LYS A 88 -22.52 9.82 -13.14
CA LYS A 88 -22.48 11.24 -13.48
C LYS A 88 -22.91 12.12 -12.32
N GLY A 89 -22.17 13.20 -12.07
CA GLY A 89 -22.47 14.14 -11.01
C GLY A 89 -22.47 13.52 -9.61
N ALA A 90 -21.70 12.47 -9.42
CA ALA A 90 -21.65 11.68 -8.18
C ALA A 90 -20.58 12.19 -7.19
N VAL A 91 -19.69 13.08 -7.63
CA VAL A 91 -18.71 13.75 -6.76
C VAL A 91 -19.42 14.94 -6.09
N GLU A 92 -20.16 14.68 -5.02
CA GLU A 92 -20.96 15.70 -4.32
C GLU A 92 -20.13 16.54 -3.34
N CYS A 93 -19.08 15.95 -2.76
CA CYS A 93 -18.11 16.59 -1.87
C CYS A 93 -16.81 15.78 -1.83
N GLY A 94 -15.75 16.29 -1.18
CA GLY A 94 -14.44 15.62 -1.17
C GLY A 94 -13.70 15.63 -2.52
N SER A 95 -14.12 16.50 -3.44
CA SER A 95 -13.46 16.72 -4.74
C SER A 95 -11.98 17.08 -4.51
N GLN A 96 -11.09 16.35 -5.16
CA GLN A 96 -9.66 16.60 -5.16
C GLN A 96 -9.24 17.52 -6.31
N LEU A 97 -10.10 17.65 -7.33
CA LEU A 97 -9.90 18.59 -8.40
C LEU A 97 -10.23 20.02 -7.93
N ASP A 98 -9.32 20.95 -8.20
CA ASP A 98 -9.55 22.39 -8.00
C ASP A 98 -10.50 22.92 -9.09
N THR A 99 -11.80 22.74 -8.83
CA THR A 99 -12.85 23.16 -9.75
C THR A 99 -13.47 24.49 -9.31
N PRO A 100 -13.92 25.34 -10.25
CA PRO A 100 -14.61 26.57 -9.89
C PRO A 100 -15.84 26.30 -9.03
N PRO A 101 -16.22 27.19 -8.07
CA PRO A 101 -17.34 26.95 -7.15
C PRO A 101 -18.72 26.69 -7.80
N ASN A 102 -18.89 27.05 -9.08
CA ASN A 102 -20.13 26.85 -9.83
C ASN A 102 -19.98 25.76 -10.92
N ALA A 103 -18.90 24.98 -10.89
CA ALA A 103 -18.76 23.84 -11.77
C ALA A 103 -19.83 22.79 -11.45
N PRO A 104 -20.34 22.05 -12.45
CA PRO A 104 -21.14 20.86 -12.18
C PRO A 104 -20.36 19.88 -11.28
N ALA A 105 -21.08 19.10 -10.48
CA ALA A 105 -20.50 17.97 -9.76
C ALA A 105 -19.71 17.06 -10.72
N GLY A 106 -18.58 16.56 -10.24
CA GLY A 106 -17.74 15.65 -11.00
C GLY A 106 -18.40 14.29 -11.22
N ASP A 107 -17.85 13.54 -12.16
CA ASP A 107 -18.22 12.17 -12.46
C ASP A 107 -17.23 11.19 -11.80
N TRP A 108 -17.72 10.02 -11.42
CA TRP A 108 -16.89 8.87 -11.05
C TRP A 108 -16.70 7.96 -12.26
N TRP A 109 -15.45 7.70 -12.64
CA TRP A 109 -15.10 6.83 -13.75
C TRP A 109 -14.41 5.56 -13.23
N TYR A 110 -15.04 4.41 -13.50
CA TYR A 110 -14.60 3.12 -12.99
C TYR A 110 -13.82 2.34 -14.06
N TYR A 111 -12.69 1.79 -13.65
CA TYR A 111 -11.84 0.86 -14.41
C TYR A 111 -11.61 -0.37 -13.52
N GLY A 112 -12.55 -1.32 -13.56
CA GLY A 112 -12.69 -2.34 -12.51
C GLY A 112 -12.93 -1.68 -11.15
N ASN A 113 -12.05 -1.99 -10.20
CA ASN A 113 -12.06 -1.42 -8.85
C ASN A 113 -11.16 -0.17 -8.71
N THR A 114 -10.56 0.31 -9.80
CA THR A 114 -9.81 1.58 -9.80
C THR A 114 -10.76 2.72 -10.17
N LEU A 115 -10.71 3.80 -9.39
CA LEU A 115 -11.63 4.93 -9.48
C LEU A 115 -10.88 6.23 -9.80
N TYR A 116 -11.40 6.96 -10.80
CA TYR A 116 -10.98 8.32 -11.11
C TYR A 116 -12.12 9.31 -10.88
N GLU A 117 -11.80 10.42 -10.23
CA GLU A 117 -12.62 11.63 -10.28
C GLU A 117 -12.43 12.29 -11.64
N VAL A 118 -13.52 12.71 -12.29
CA VAL A 118 -13.46 13.41 -13.57
C VAL A 118 -14.36 14.64 -13.56
N SER A 119 -13.78 15.82 -13.81
CA SER A 119 -14.54 17.07 -13.96
C SER A 119 -14.06 17.84 -15.19
N GLY A 120 -14.96 18.08 -16.13
CA GLY A 120 -14.65 18.77 -17.39
C GLY A 120 -13.56 18.06 -18.20
N THR A 121 -12.37 18.66 -18.26
CA THR A 121 -11.20 18.10 -18.98
C THR A 121 -10.18 17.47 -18.05
N GLN A 122 -10.39 17.53 -16.74
CA GLN A 122 -9.45 17.09 -15.70
C GLN A 122 -9.90 15.74 -15.15
N ALA A 123 -8.93 14.93 -14.76
CA ALA A 123 -9.15 13.65 -14.12
C ALA A 123 -8.06 13.42 -13.06
N LEU A 124 -8.42 12.88 -11.91
CA LEU A 124 -7.48 12.58 -10.84
C LEU A 124 -7.78 11.19 -10.27
N LEU A 125 -6.72 10.43 -9.96
CA LEU A 125 -6.85 9.10 -9.39
C LEU A 125 -7.34 9.24 -7.95
N HIS A 126 -8.53 8.70 -7.69
CA HIS A 126 -9.13 8.69 -6.36
C HIS A 126 -8.74 7.45 -5.58
N SER A 127 -8.83 6.27 -6.20
CA SER A 127 -8.35 5.02 -5.62
C SER A 127 -7.88 4.03 -6.69
N PHE A 128 -6.99 3.11 -6.31
CA PHE A 128 -6.54 2.06 -7.21
C PHE A 128 -6.53 0.67 -6.56
N ASP A 129 -7.01 -0.30 -7.33
CA ASP A 129 -6.91 -1.72 -7.01
C ASP A 129 -5.50 -2.24 -7.24
N VAL A 130 -4.94 -2.89 -6.23
CA VAL A 130 -3.63 -3.55 -6.34
C VAL A 130 -3.73 -5.01 -6.72
N THR A 131 -4.91 -5.63 -6.63
CA THR A 131 -5.07 -7.10 -6.71
C THR A 131 -4.84 -7.66 -8.10
N THR A 132 -5.08 -6.86 -9.15
CA THR A 132 -4.82 -7.23 -10.55
C THR A 132 -3.35 -7.12 -10.95
N GLY A 133 -2.53 -6.42 -10.17
CA GLY A 133 -1.14 -6.10 -10.49
C GLY A 133 -0.95 -5.03 -11.58
N GLN A 134 -2.05 -4.43 -12.07
CA GLN A 134 -2.00 -3.31 -13.01
C GLN A 134 -1.49 -2.03 -12.35
N PHE A 135 -1.82 -1.85 -11.07
CA PHE A 135 -1.38 -0.72 -10.28
C PHE A 135 -0.47 -1.18 -9.14
N LYS A 136 0.58 -0.40 -8.93
CA LYS A 136 1.51 -0.55 -7.82
C LYS A 136 1.85 0.82 -7.26
N GLY A 137 1.62 0.98 -5.98
CA GLY A 137 2.03 2.16 -5.24
C GLY A 137 3.40 1.99 -4.59
N LYS A 138 3.99 3.13 -4.21
CA LYS A 138 5.12 3.19 -3.29
C LYS A 138 4.94 4.37 -2.35
N LEU A 139 5.11 4.11 -1.06
CA LEU A 139 5.09 5.09 0.02
C LEU A 139 6.40 4.96 0.81
N GLY A 140 7.37 5.83 0.51
CA GLY A 140 8.70 5.73 1.09
C GLY A 140 9.37 4.37 0.81
N LYS A 141 9.55 3.55 1.86
CA LYS A 141 10.10 2.18 1.76
C LYS A 141 9.02 1.11 1.57
N LEU A 142 7.76 1.44 1.83
CA LEU A 142 6.64 0.52 1.66
C LEU A 142 6.28 0.44 0.17
N THR A 143 6.21 -0.79 -0.32
CA THR A 143 5.56 -1.07 -1.60
C THR A 143 4.09 -1.35 -1.33
N LEU A 144 3.21 -0.83 -2.18
CA LEU A 144 1.77 -1.06 -2.15
C LEU A 144 1.40 -1.87 -3.40
N ASP A 145 1.37 -3.19 -3.27
CA ASP A 145 0.94 -4.10 -4.35
C ASP A 145 0.17 -5.31 -3.78
N GLN A 146 -0.26 -6.22 -4.65
CA GLN A 146 -0.98 -7.45 -4.28
C GLN A 146 -0.31 -8.34 -3.22
N ASN A 147 1.00 -8.16 -2.98
CA ASN A 147 1.75 -8.93 -1.99
C ASN A 147 1.86 -8.21 -0.65
N THR A 148 1.51 -6.92 -0.58
CA THR A 148 1.57 -6.12 0.64
C THR A 148 0.62 -6.66 1.69
N THR A 149 1.14 -6.90 2.88
CA THR A 149 0.38 -7.41 4.02
C THR A 149 0.15 -6.34 5.08
N LEU A 150 -0.84 -6.56 5.94
CA LEU A 150 -1.07 -5.71 7.11
C LEU A 150 0.17 -5.66 8.02
N GLU A 151 0.94 -6.75 8.08
CA GLU A 151 2.18 -6.81 8.88
C GLU A 151 3.30 -5.94 8.29
N ASP A 152 3.37 -5.82 6.96
CA ASP A 152 4.31 -4.91 6.31
C ASP A 152 4.03 -3.46 6.68
N VAL A 153 2.74 -3.10 6.73
CA VAL A 153 2.31 -1.78 7.19
C VAL A 153 2.56 -1.61 8.67
N ARG A 154 2.18 -2.56 9.52
CA ARG A 154 2.40 -2.52 10.98
C ARG A 154 3.84 -2.25 11.37
N ARG A 155 4.80 -2.80 10.62
CA ARG A 155 6.23 -2.63 10.86
C ARG A 155 6.73 -1.22 10.57
N LEU A 156 6.11 -0.51 9.64
CA LEU A 156 6.50 0.85 9.23
C LEU A 156 5.62 1.94 9.83
N TYR A 157 4.35 1.60 10.09
CA TYR A 157 3.29 2.44 10.60
C TYR A 157 2.52 1.74 11.74
N PRO A 158 3.21 1.39 12.86
CA PRO A 158 2.59 0.70 13.99
C PRO A 158 1.49 1.49 14.69
N VAL A 159 1.55 2.83 14.72
CA VAL A 159 0.52 3.65 15.38
C VAL A 159 -0.76 3.62 14.55
N ALA A 160 -0.67 3.89 13.25
CA ALA A 160 -1.81 3.85 12.34
C ALA A 160 -2.48 2.48 12.33
N THR A 161 -1.68 1.40 12.31
CA THR A 161 -2.22 0.03 12.31
C THR A 161 -2.92 -0.34 13.62
N LYS A 162 -2.52 0.25 14.76
CA LYS A 162 -3.22 0.05 16.05
C LYS A 162 -4.52 0.85 16.14
N GLN A 163 -4.60 1.95 15.40
CA GLN A 163 -5.76 2.83 15.33
C GLN A 163 -6.72 2.46 14.19
N ALA A 164 -6.32 1.50 13.34
CA ALA A 164 -7.16 0.97 12.28
C ALA A 164 -8.50 0.50 12.83
N GLU A 165 -9.55 0.71 12.06
CA GLU A 165 -10.89 0.32 12.44
C GLU A 165 -10.99 -1.20 12.56
N GLU A 166 -11.94 -1.67 13.37
CA GLU A 166 -12.28 -3.09 13.36
C GLU A 166 -12.76 -3.47 11.95
N PRO A 167 -12.46 -4.69 11.48
CA PRO A 167 -12.92 -5.11 10.17
C PRO A 167 -14.44 -4.97 10.05
N GLU A 168 -14.90 -4.35 8.96
CA GLU A 168 -16.31 -4.19 8.67
C GLU A 168 -17.00 -5.57 8.64
N PRO A 169 -18.10 -5.79 9.40
CA PRO A 169 -18.70 -7.11 9.55
C PRO A 169 -19.17 -7.75 8.24
N GLU A 170 -19.60 -6.94 7.26
CA GLU A 170 -20.15 -7.43 6.00
C GLU A 170 -19.07 -7.72 4.95
N SER A 171 -18.14 -6.79 4.77
CA SER A 171 -17.08 -6.88 3.76
C SER A 171 -15.87 -7.68 4.26
N GLY A 172 -15.64 -7.68 5.58
CA GLY A 172 -14.41 -8.17 6.22
C GLY A 172 -13.20 -7.27 5.96
N GLU A 173 -13.43 -6.02 5.53
CA GLU A 173 -12.39 -5.06 5.19
C GLU A 173 -11.95 -4.26 6.40
N LEU A 174 -10.65 -4.04 6.50
CA LEU A 174 -10.01 -3.22 7.54
C LEU A 174 -9.27 -2.08 6.86
N THR A 175 -9.55 -0.85 7.29
CA THR A 175 -8.91 0.34 6.75
C THR A 175 -7.84 0.85 7.71
N VAL A 176 -6.61 1.00 7.21
CA VAL A 176 -5.54 1.73 7.91
C VAL A 176 -5.48 3.13 7.30
N ASN A 177 -5.72 4.14 8.14
CA ASN A 177 -5.66 5.54 7.75
C ASN A 177 -4.26 6.12 8.00
N LEU A 178 -3.68 6.77 6.99
CA LEU A 178 -2.41 7.48 7.09
C LEU A 178 -2.61 8.97 6.78
N PRO A 179 -2.71 9.84 7.80
CA PRO A 179 -2.96 11.26 7.61
C PRO A 179 -1.87 11.94 6.78
N PHE A 180 -2.30 12.79 5.83
CA PHE A 180 -1.37 13.64 5.10
C PHE A 180 -0.92 14.84 5.95
N GLU A 181 0.31 15.29 5.70
CA GLU A 181 0.82 16.57 6.18
C GLU A 181 1.21 17.50 5.02
N HIS A 182 1.00 18.80 5.23
CA HIS A 182 1.46 19.86 4.37
C HIS A 182 2.19 20.92 5.21
N ASN A 183 3.45 21.21 4.88
CA ASN A 183 4.31 22.15 5.63
C ASN A 183 4.40 21.90 7.14
N GLY A 184 4.31 20.62 7.56
CA GLY A 184 4.37 20.20 8.97
C GLY A 184 3.03 20.24 9.71
N GLU A 185 1.96 20.67 9.05
CA GLU A 185 0.59 20.68 9.58
C GLU A 185 -0.19 19.49 9.02
N LEU A 186 -1.04 18.88 9.87
CA LEU A 186 -1.94 17.82 9.42
C LEU A 186 -3.01 18.41 8.51
N THR A 187 -3.34 17.68 7.46
CA THR A 187 -4.52 17.92 6.65
C THR A 187 -5.62 16.96 7.06
N ASP A 188 -6.87 17.28 6.73
CA ASP A 188 -7.99 16.36 6.94
C ASP A 188 -8.00 15.21 5.90
N ALA A 189 -7.16 15.29 4.87
CA ALA A 189 -6.95 14.24 3.88
C ALA A 189 -6.00 13.14 4.39
N SER A 190 -6.14 11.95 3.83
CA SER A 190 -5.35 10.78 4.23
C SER A 190 -5.19 9.78 3.09
N LEU A 191 -4.17 8.93 3.19
CA LEU A 191 -4.08 7.72 2.40
C LEU A 191 -4.73 6.56 3.17
N ASN A 192 -5.82 6.04 2.64
CA ASN A 192 -6.49 4.85 3.16
C ASN A 192 -5.91 3.61 2.50
N LEU A 193 -5.49 2.64 3.33
CA LEU A 193 -5.04 1.33 2.90
C LEU A 193 -6.09 0.30 3.30
N VAL A 194 -6.81 -0.24 2.32
CA VAL A 194 -7.92 -1.17 2.56
C VAL A 194 -7.41 -2.61 2.48
N PHE A 195 -7.56 -3.35 3.58
CA PHE A 195 -7.11 -4.72 3.73
C PHE A 195 -8.28 -5.69 3.80
N LYS A 196 -8.13 -6.85 3.18
CA LYS A 196 -9.05 -7.97 3.32
C LYS A 196 -8.26 -9.24 3.57
N ASN A 197 -8.62 -9.99 4.61
CA ASN A 197 -7.88 -11.18 5.04
C ASN A 197 -6.37 -10.92 5.22
N GLY A 198 -6.01 -9.72 5.72
CA GLY A 198 -4.63 -9.32 5.97
C GLY A 198 -3.80 -8.93 4.73
N ARG A 199 -4.40 -8.87 3.54
CA ARG A 199 -3.75 -8.43 2.29
C ARG A 199 -4.34 -7.13 1.78
N LEU A 200 -3.49 -6.25 1.25
CA LEU A 200 -3.91 -5.01 0.63
C LEU A 200 -4.79 -5.30 -0.59
N GLN A 201 -5.94 -4.64 -0.67
CA GLN A 201 -6.87 -4.70 -1.81
C GLN A 201 -6.82 -3.40 -2.59
N GLU A 202 -6.90 -2.28 -1.89
CA GLU A 202 -7.09 -0.96 -2.47
C GLU A 202 -6.29 0.09 -1.70
N VAL A 203 -5.87 1.11 -2.44
CA VAL A 203 -5.27 2.32 -1.91
C VAL A 203 -6.12 3.50 -2.37
N GLU A 204 -6.64 4.25 -1.40
CA GLU A 204 -7.55 5.38 -1.63
C GLU A 204 -6.90 6.68 -1.12
N PHE A 205 -6.95 7.71 -1.96
CA PHE A 205 -6.65 9.08 -1.59
C PHE A 205 -7.93 9.69 -1.03
N PHE A 206 -8.11 9.65 0.29
CA PHE A 206 -9.35 10.08 0.93
C PHE A 206 -9.31 11.58 1.26
N PHE A 207 -10.36 12.30 0.87
CA PHE A 207 -10.56 13.71 1.16
C PHE A 207 -11.96 13.89 1.74
N PRO A 208 -12.09 14.38 2.99
CA PRO A 208 -13.39 14.51 3.60
C PRO A 208 -14.21 15.63 2.95
N CYS A 209 -15.51 15.50 3.14
CA CYS A 209 -16.46 16.61 3.07
C CYS A 209 -16.36 17.40 4.40
#